data_AF-A0A705JM99-F1
#
_entry.id   AF-A0A705JM99-F1
#
_cell.length_a   1.000
_cell.length_b   1.000
_cell.length_c   1.000
_cell.angle_alpha   90.00
_cell.angle_beta   90.00
_cell.angle_gamma   90.00
#
_symmetry.space_group_name_H-M   'P 1'
#
loop_
_entity.id
_entity.type
_entity.pdbx_description
1 polymer ?
#
loop_
_entity_poly.entity_id
_entity_poly.type
_entity_poly.pdbx_seq_one_letter_code
_entity_poly.pdbx_strand_id
1 'polypeptide(L)'
;MKRFRPLILAVLIASPIVNAAGIPVFDATARLENIRQWTKEANQWLQTVQHYKDQLQAYQKQLETVTGIRDIQAFVNQAKSLKADLDKLRKPGQALNDLLLSGGSSGQFDELYNKYKIFDNCNAEQSKSYANTCRQEVINKAIQIEQTNEVQTQIGEMLGEINELSDRVANAKDMKEAQDLANSIQLKSVMLNTLTTQWEMNVKAAEKREKMLADERRKKWNQQQLNAPEIMFN
;
A
#
# COMPACT_ATOMS: atom_id res chain seq x y z
N MET A 1 15.94 -12.58 28.67
CA MET A 1 15.32 -12.76 27.34
C MET A 1 13.92 -12.13 27.39
N LYS A 2 13.73 -10.95 26.80
CA LYS A 2 12.44 -10.25 26.78
C LYS A 2 11.65 -10.71 25.54
N ARG A 3 10.51 -11.36 25.76
CA ARG A 3 9.57 -11.78 24.70
C ARG A 3 8.84 -10.54 24.17
N PHE A 4 9.19 -10.09 22.96
CA PHE A 4 8.39 -9.13 22.23
C PHE A 4 7.19 -9.85 21.59
N ARG A 5 5.99 -9.53 22.08
CA ARG A 5 4.72 -9.92 21.44
C ARG A 5 4.46 -8.96 20.27
N PRO A 6 4.26 -9.43 19.02
CA PRO A 6 3.85 -8.55 17.95
C PRO A 6 2.37 -8.19 18.15
N LEU A 7 2.12 -6.91 18.45
CA LEU A 7 0.78 -6.34 18.45
C LEU A 7 0.40 -6.10 16.98
N ILE A 8 -0.35 -7.04 16.39
CA ILE A 8 -0.95 -6.82 15.06
C ILE A 8 -2.08 -5.82 15.27
N LEU A 9 -1.84 -4.56 14.93
CA LEU A 9 -2.85 -3.51 14.95
C LEU A 9 -3.75 -3.73 13.73
N ALA A 10 -4.82 -4.52 13.92
CA ALA A 10 -5.88 -4.62 12.93
C ALA A 10 -6.63 -3.28 12.89
N VAL A 11 -6.24 -2.40 11.96
CA VAL A 11 -6.98 -1.17 11.69
C VAL A 11 -8.27 -1.58 10.98
N LEU A 12 -9.34 -1.77 11.77
CA LEU A 12 -10.71 -1.91 11.26
C LEU A 12 -11.17 -0.54 10.79
N ILE A 13 -11.10 -0.31 9.49
CA ILE A 13 -11.60 0.90 8.84
C ILE A 13 -13.09 0.69 8.58
N ALA A 14 -13.93 1.23 9.45
CA ALA A 14 -15.32 1.48 9.13
C ALA A 14 -15.43 2.95 8.73
N SER A 15 -15.47 3.22 7.42
CA SER A 15 -15.77 4.55 6.88
C SER A 15 -17.29 4.71 6.73
N PRO A 16 -17.95 5.61 7.46
CA PRO A 16 -19.35 5.91 7.22
C PRO A 16 -19.46 7.04 6.20
N ILE A 17 -19.25 6.76 4.91
CA ILE A 17 -19.56 7.77 3.88
C ILE A 17 -20.26 7.10 2.69
N VAL A 18 -21.47 6.64 2.92
CA VAL A 18 -22.49 6.55 1.87
C VAL A 18 -23.59 7.53 2.27
N ASN A 19 -23.31 8.82 2.09
CA ASN A 19 -24.38 9.77 1.80
C ASN A 19 -24.45 9.88 0.29
N ALA A 20 -25.22 8.97 -0.31
CA ALA A 20 -25.69 9.09 -1.67
C ALA A 20 -26.69 10.26 -1.73
N ALA A 21 -26.20 11.48 -1.62
CA ALA A 21 -26.95 12.64 -2.07
C ALA A 21 -26.88 12.60 -3.61
N GLY A 22 -27.99 12.22 -4.24
CA GLY A 22 -28.14 12.34 -5.69
C GLY A 22 -27.80 13.76 -6.14
N ILE A 23 -27.26 13.89 -7.35
CA ILE A 23 -26.77 15.15 -7.92
C ILE A 23 -27.82 16.25 -7.68
N PRO A 24 -27.53 17.23 -6.81
CA PRO A 24 -28.49 18.26 -6.47
C PRO A 24 -28.69 19.18 -7.68
N VAL A 25 -29.88 19.14 -8.29
CA VAL A 25 -30.33 20.06 -9.33
C VAL A 25 -30.98 21.26 -8.64
N PHE A 26 -30.45 22.48 -8.77
CA PHE A 26 -31.01 23.64 -8.06
C PHE A 26 -31.13 24.94 -8.84
N ASP A 27 -32.17 25.67 -8.42
CA ASP A 27 -32.70 26.97 -8.83
C ASP A 27 -31.78 28.14 -8.39
N ALA A 28 -31.62 29.13 -9.27
CA ALA A 28 -30.59 30.17 -9.25
C ALA A 28 -30.72 31.22 -8.11
N THR A 29 -31.67 31.05 -7.19
CA THR A 29 -32.01 32.06 -6.17
C THR A 29 -31.27 31.90 -4.83
N ALA A 30 -30.71 30.72 -4.52
CA ALA A 30 -30.00 30.42 -3.24
C ALA A 30 -28.47 30.69 -3.28
N ARG A 31 -28.07 31.87 -3.75
CA ARG A 31 -26.71 32.11 -4.30
C ARG A 31 -25.53 32.01 -3.32
N LEU A 32 -25.70 32.41 -2.06
CA LEU A 32 -24.59 32.50 -1.09
C LEU A 32 -24.48 31.27 -0.18
N GLU A 33 -25.58 30.53 -0.03
CA GLU A 33 -25.65 29.37 0.85
C GLU A 33 -25.05 28.12 0.19
N ASN A 34 -25.25 27.95 -1.12
CA ASN A 34 -24.68 26.84 -1.89
C ASN A 34 -23.15 26.90 -1.99
N ILE A 35 -22.56 28.09 -2.21
CA ILE A 35 -21.09 28.25 -2.25
C ILE A 35 -20.47 27.93 -0.88
N ARG A 36 -21.11 28.38 0.21
CA ARG A 36 -20.67 28.03 1.57
C ARG A 36 -20.74 26.54 1.82
N GLN A 37 -21.79 25.87 1.33
CA GLN A 37 -21.91 24.43 1.43
C GLN A 37 -20.77 23.72 0.68
N TRP A 38 -20.48 24.09 -0.56
CA TRP A 38 -19.37 23.47 -1.31
C TRP A 38 -18.01 23.77 -0.70
N THR A 39 -17.80 24.96 -0.15
CA THR A 39 -16.59 25.29 0.60
C THR A 39 -16.45 24.39 1.83
N LYS A 40 -17.54 24.12 2.55
CA LYS A 40 -17.54 23.20 3.70
C LYS A 40 -17.24 21.76 3.27
N GLU A 41 -17.86 21.28 2.20
CA GLU A 41 -17.64 19.95 1.65
C GLU A 41 -16.19 19.78 1.15
N ALA A 42 -15.65 20.77 0.44
CA ALA A 42 -14.25 20.79 0.00
C ALA A 42 -13.27 20.72 1.18
N ASN A 43 -13.52 21.46 2.26
CA ASN A 43 -12.72 21.39 3.49
C ASN A 43 -12.79 20.00 4.15
N GLN A 44 -13.95 19.35 4.17
CA GLN A 44 -14.09 17.98 4.67
C GLN A 44 -13.30 16.98 3.82
N TRP A 45 -13.27 17.17 2.50
CA TRP A 45 -12.45 16.38 1.59
C TRP A 45 -10.96 16.56 1.86
N LEU A 46 -10.50 17.79 2.07
CA LEU A 46 -9.10 18.07 2.45
C LEU A 46 -8.70 17.32 3.72
N GLN A 47 -9.56 17.35 4.76
CA GLN A 47 -9.31 16.61 5.99
C GLN A 47 -9.26 15.10 5.75
N THR A 48 -10.13 14.57 4.89
CA THR A 48 -10.18 13.14 4.56
C THR A 48 -8.91 12.70 3.83
N VAL A 49 -8.46 13.46 2.83
CA VAL A 49 -7.24 13.17 2.06
C VAL A 49 -6.01 13.26 2.97
N GLN A 50 -5.93 14.27 3.83
CA GLN A 50 -4.86 14.41 4.82
C GLN A 50 -4.85 13.23 5.79
N HIS A 51 -6.01 12.79 6.27
CA HIS A 51 -6.10 11.62 7.14
C HIS A 51 -5.55 10.35 6.47
N TYR A 52 -5.88 10.09 5.20
CA TYR A 52 -5.30 8.96 4.47
C TYR A 52 -3.80 9.09 4.27
N LYS A 53 -3.29 10.30 3.99
CA LYS A 53 -1.85 10.55 3.91
C LYS A 53 -1.15 10.19 5.23
N ASP A 54 -1.71 10.57 6.36
CA ASP A 54 -1.18 10.25 7.68
C ASP A 54 -1.22 8.74 7.96
N GLN A 55 -2.29 8.05 7.57
CA GLN A 55 -2.39 6.58 7.67
C GLN A 55 -1.30 5.87 6.85
N LEU A 56 -1.04 6.33 5.62
CA LEU A 56 0.02 5.76 4.77
C LEU A 56 1.40 5.98 5.38
N GLN A 57 1.65 7.17 5.96
CA GLN A 57 2.89 7.45 6.68
C GLN A 57 3.06 6.55 7.91
N ALA A 58 1.99 6.31 8.67
CA ALA A 58 2.03 5.39 9.81
C ALA A 58 2.33 3.94 9.36
N TYR A 59 1.72 3.50 8.26
CA TYR A 59 1.99 2.19 7.69
C TYR A 59 3.43 2.03 7.18
N GLN A 60 3.99 3.08 6.55
CA GLN A 60 5.41 3.10 6.18
C GLN A 60 6.33 2.97 7.40
N LYS A 61 6.07 3.69 8.49
CA LYS A 61 6.83 3.55 9.75
C LYS A 61 6.72 2.16 10.36
N GLN A 62 5.56 1.52 10.24
CA GLN A 62 5.41 0.11 10.63
C GLN A 62 6.30 -0.78 9.76
N LEU A 63 6.32 -0.56 8.44
CA LEU A 63 7.20 -1.29 7.52
C LEU A 63 8.68 -1.08 7.85
N GLU A 64 9.13 0.14 8.16
CA GLU A 64 10.49 0.43 8.67
C GLU A 64 10.82 -0.40 9.89
N THR A 65 9.90 -0.44 10.86
CA THR A 65 10.11 -1.15 12.12
C THR A 65 10.26 -2.65 11.90
N VAL A 66 9.45 -3.25 11.02
CA VAL A 66 9.48 -4.71 10.79
C VAL A 66 10.56 -5.14 9.80
N THR A 67 10.98 -4.26 8.89
CA THR A 67 12.05 -4.55 7.91
C THR A 67 13.43 -4.13 8.39
N GLY A 68 13.51 -3.18 9.33
CA GLY A 68 14.77 -2.55 9.73
C GLY A 68 15.28 -1.50 8.72
N ILE A 69 14.51 -1.16 7.68
CA ILE A 69 14.85 -0.07 6.76
C ILE A 69 14.82 1.25 7.54
N ARG A 70 15.93 2.00 7.50
CA ARG A 70 16.05 3.31 8.19
C ARG A 70 15.72 4.49 7.29
N ASP A 71 15.85 4.31 5.97
CA ASP A 71 15.56 5.32 4.96
C ASP A 71 14.62 4.70 3.91
N ILE A 72 13.32 4.81 4.15
CA ILE A 72 12.31 4.34 3.19
C ILE A 72 12.43 5.07 1.86
N GLN A 73 12.86 6.33 1.84
CA GLN A 73 12.89 7.12 0.61
C GLN A 73 13.98 6.59 -0.33
N ALA A 74 15.18 6.34 0.20
CA ALA A 74 16.26 5.71 -0.56
C ALA A 74 15.85 4.30 -1.03
N PHE A 75 15.19 3.53 -0.16
CA PHE A 75 14.68 2.22 -0.50
C PHE A 75 13.67 2.28 -1.67
N VAL A 76 12.65 3.14 -1.55
CA VAL A 76 11.61 3.33 -2.55
C VAL A 76 12.22 3.73 -3.89
N ASN A 77 13.19 4.65 -3.89
CA ASN A 77 13.85 5.07 -5.11
C ASN A 77 14.55 3.90 -5.81
N GLN A 78 15.19 3.02 -5.05
CA GLN A 78 15.77 1.79 -5.60
C GLN A 78 14.69 0.80 -6.05
N ALA A 79 13.61 0.66 -5.29
CA ALA A 79 12.51 -0.28 -5.51
C ALA A 79 11.49 0.19 -6.56
N LYS A 80 11.57 1.41 -7.09
CA LYS A 80 10.56 2.02 -7.99
C LYS A 80 10.26 1.23 -9.27
N SER A 81 11.14 0.33 -9.68
CA SER A 81 10.93 -0.54 -10.83
C SER A 81 10.50 -1.97 -10.46
N LEU A 82 10.33 -2.29 -9.18
CA LEU A 82 10.08 -3.66 -8.74
C LEU A 82 8.72 -4.16 -9.22
N LYS A 83 7.66 -3.35 -9.18
CA LYS A 83 6.34 -3.70 -9.74
C LYS A 83 6.46 -4.03 -11.22
N ALA A 84 7.15 -3.18 -11.99
CA ALA A 84 7.33 -3.37 -13.42
C ALA A 84 8.19 -4.61 -13.74
N ASP A 85 9.23 -4.87 -12.96
CA ASP A 85 10.07 -6.06 -13.13
C ASP A 85 9.32 -7.35 -12.74
N LEU A 86 8.48 -7.30 -11.69
CA LEU A 86 7.57 -8.39 -11.35
C LEU A 86 6.56 -8.66 -12.48
N ASP A 87 6.01 -7.62 -13.09
CA ASP A 87 5.08 -7.76 -14.21
C ASP A 87 5.72 -8.43 -15.44
N LYS A 88 7.02 -8.20 -15.69
CA LYS A 88 7.77 -8.92 -16.74
C LYS A 88 7.93 -10.41 -16.45
N LEU A 89 7.94 -10.81 -15.18
CA LEU A 89 8.04 -12.21 -14.78
C LEU A 89 6.69 -12.94 -14.80
N ARG A 90 5.57 -12.21 -14.85
CA ARG A 90 4.24 -12.82 -14.88
C ARG A 90 4.02 -13.54 -16.20
N LYS A 91 3.54 -14.77 -16.12
CA LYS A 91 2.98 -15.46 -17.30
C LYS A 91 1.70 -14.74 -17.73
N PRO A 92 1.33 -14.79 -19.03
CA PRO A 92 0.05 -14.25 -19.50
C PRO A 92 -1.12 -14.77 -18.65
N GLY A 93 -1.96 -13.86 -18.16
CA GLY A 93 -3.11 -14.19 -17.30
C GLY A 93 -2.79 -14.54 -15.84
N GLN A 94 -1.51 -14.66 -15.46
CA GLN A 94 -1.13 -14.96 -14.08
C GLN A 94 -1.37 -13.75 -13.18
N ALA A 95 -2.03 -13.93 -12.03
CA ALA A 95 -2.18 -12.87 -11.04
C ALA A 95 -0.84 -12.59 -10.35
N LEU A 96 -0.58 -11.32 -10.01
CA LEU A 96 0.64 -10.92 -9.29
C LEU A 96 0.78 -11.67 -7.95
N ASN A 97 -0.34 -11.88 -7.26
CA ASN A 97 -0.39 -12.65 -6.01
C ASN A 97 0.10 -14.09 -6.20
N ASP A 98 -0.24 -14.73 -7.31
CA ASP A 98 0.16 -16.12 -7.62
C ASP A 98 1.64 -16.20 -7.95
N LEU A 99 2.19 -15.19 -8.66
CA LEU A 99 3.63 -15.09 -8.90
C LEU A 99 4.40 -14.96 -7.58
N LEU A 100 3.94 -14.07 -6.70
CA LEU A 100 4.61 -13.80 -5.43
C LEU A 100 4.55 -14.99 -4.46
N LEU A 101 3.49 -15.80 -4.52
CA LEU A 101 3.36 -17.05 -3.75
C LEU A 101 4.15 -18.22 -4.34
N SER A 102 4.18 -18.36 -5.67
CA SER A 102 4.93 -19.43 -6.32
C SER A 102 6.44 -19.16 -6.37
N GLY A 103 6.86 -17.90 -6.30
CA GLY A 103 8.26 -17.49 -6.43
C GLY A 103 8.77 -17.49 -7.87
N GLY A 104 7.84 -17.59 -8.84
CA GLY A 104 8.16 -17.70 -10.25
C GLY A 104 8.81 -19.05 -10.61
N SER A 105 9.43 -19.10 -11.79
CA SER A 105 10.28 -20.22 -12.19
C SER A 105 11.60 -20.17 -11.42
N SER A 106 12.24 -21.31 -11.15
CA SER A 106 13.50 -21.34 -10.35
C SER A 106 14.53 -20.36 -10.93
N GLY A 107 15.07 -19.47 -10.08
CA GLY A 107 16.05 -18.45 -10.48
C GLY A 107 15.47 -17.08 -10.81
N GLN A 108 14.18 -16.96 -11.18
CA GLN A 108 13.59 -15.66 -11.55
C GLN A 108 13.53 -14.67 -10.38
N PHE A 109 13.28 -15.16 -9.17
CA PHE A 109 13.27 -14.31 -7.99
C PHE A 109 14.67 -14.04 -7.43
N ASP A 110 15.71 -14.79 -7.86
CA ASP A 110 17.08 -14.56 -7.38
C ASP A 110 17.65 -13.25 -7.93
N GLU A 111 17.40 -12.95 -9.20
CA GLU A 111 17.83 -11.68 -9.82
C GLU A 111 17.10 -10.48 -9.21
N LEU A 112 15.78 -10.58 -9.06
CA LEU A 112 14.97 -9.57 -8.36
C LEU A 112 15.48 -9.38 -6.92
N TYR A 113 15.69 -10.48 -6.20
CA TYR A 113 16.18 -10.42 -4.84
C TYR A 113 17.52 -9.69 -4.78
N ASN A 114 18.47 -10.04 -5.63
CA ASN A 114 19.79 -9.40 -5.66
C ASN A 114 19.71 -7.89 -5.92
N LYS A 115 18.75 -7.44 -6.74
CA LYS A 115 18.51 -6.02 -7.03
C LYS A 115 17.86 -5.26 -5.86
N TYR A 116 17.02 -5.92 -5.07
CA TYR A 116 16.15 -5.27 -4.06
C TYR A 116 16.35 -5.75 -2.60
N LYS A 117 17.39 -6.55 -2.30
CA LYS A 117 17.73 -7.11 -0.96
C LYS A 117 18.20 -6.10 0.09
N ILE A 118 17.68 -4.88 0.08
CA ILE A 118 18.21 -3.73 0.81
C ILE A 118 18.07 -3.88 2.34
N PHE A 119 17.20 -4.79 2.79
CA PHE A 119 16.96 -5.12 4.19
C PHE A 119 17.28 -6.59 4.53
N ASP A 120 18.26 -7.16 3.83
CA ASP A 120 18.63 -8.59 3.91
C ASP A 120 18.77 -9.11 5.35
N ASN A 121 17.70 -9.72 5.84
CA ASN A 121 17.67 -10.56 7.04
C ASN A 121 17.65 -12.05 6.65
N CYS A 122 17.82 -12.33 5.37
CA CYS A 122 17.76 -13.67 4.81
C CYS A 122 19.17 -14.25 4.81
N ASN A 123 19.56 -14.95 5.88
CA ASN A 123 20.82 -15.67 5.91
C ASN A 123 20.76 -16.89 4.96
N ALA A 124 20.84 -16.65 3.65
CA ALA A 124 20.67 -17.64 2.60
C ALA A 124 21.68 -18.79 2.72
N GLU A 125 22.87 -18.54 3.28
CA GLU A 125 23.91 -19.56 3.50
C GLU A 125 23.52 -20.59 4.59
N GLN A 126 22.89 -20.14 5.68
CA GLN A 126 22.36 -21.06 6.71
C GLN A 126 21.01 -21.69 6.31
N SER A 127 20.30 -21.07 5.38
CA SER A 127 18.88 -21.31 5.13
C SER A 127 18.59 -22.29 4.00
N LYS A 128 19.51 -23.21 3.65
CA LYS A 128 19.45 -24.06 2.43
C LYS A 128 18.04 -24.53 2.04
N SER A 129 17.25 -25.07 2.98
CA SER A 129 15.91 -25.58 2.70
C SER A 129 14.83 -24.51 2.48
N TYR A 130 14.99 -23.30 3.04
CA TYR A 130 13.97 -22.23 3.03
C TYR A 130 14.46 -20.90 2.44
N ALA A 131 15.64 -20.87 1.82
CA ALA A 131 16.21 -19.68 1.19
C ALA A 131 15.23 -19.04 0.18
N ASN A 132 14.59 -19.85 -0.68
CA ASN A 132 13.63 -19.35 -1.66
C ASN A 132 12.42 -18.66 -1.02
N THR A 133 11.80 -19.31 -0.02
CA THR A 133 10.67 -18.74 0.73
C THR A 133 11.07 -17.43 1.44
N CYS A 134 12.30 -17.37 1.93
CA CYS A 134 12.82 -16.17 2.56
C CYS A 134 13.07 -15.02 1.55
N ARG A 135 13.60 -15.31 0.36
CA ARG A 135 13.67 -14.32 -0.73
C ARG A 135 12.29 -13.82 -1.15
N GLN A 136 11.30 -14.71 -1.24
CA GLN A 136 9.91 -14.33 -1.55
C GLN A 136 9.33 -13.37 -0.51
N GLU A 137 9.62 -13.55 0.78
CA GLU A 137 9.18 -12.62 1.82
C GLU A 137 9.84 -11.24 1.69
N VAL A 138 11.13 -11.20 1.37
CA VAL A 138 11.83 -9.94 1.08
C VAL A 138 11.18 -9.23 -0.11
N ILE A 139 10.97 -9.93 -1.23
CA ILE A 139 10.28 -9.34 -2.39
C ILE A 139 8.86 -8.91 -2.04
N ASN A 140 8.13 -9.68 -1.23
CA ASN A 140 6.78 -9.33 -0.79
C ASN A 140 6.76 -8.03 0.05
N LYS A 141 7.74 -7.84 0.95
CA LYS A 141 7.84 -6.59 1.73
C LYS A 141 8.29 -5.42 0.85
N ALA A 142 9.19 -5.67 -0.09
CA ALA A 142 9.66 -4.65 -1.02
C ALA A 142 8.53 -4.09 -1.90
N ILE A 143 7.71 -4.96 -2.49
CA ILE A 143 6.57 -4.53 -3.32
C ILE A 143 5.49 -3.82 -2.48
N GLN A 144 5.30 -4.19 -1.21
CA GLN A 144 4.40 -3.47 -0.30
C GLN A 144 4.85 -2.03 -0.05
N ILE A 145 6.15 -1.82 0.16
CA ILE A 145 6.71 -0.48 0.37
C ILE A 145 6.58 0.37 -0.91
N GLU A 146 6.95 -0.20 -2.07
CA GLU A 146 6.84 0.48 -3.37
C GLU A 146 5.39 0.89 -3.65
N GLN A 147 4.43 -0.04 -3.55
CA GLN A 147 3.01 0.24 -3.80
C GLN A 147 2.42 1.25 -2.81
N THR A 148 2.81 1.18 -1.54
CA THR A 148 2.37 2.17 -0.53
C THR A 148 2.90 3.56 -0.88
N ASN A 149 4.17 3.67 -1.28
CA ASN A 149 4.75 4.95 -1.67
C ASN A 149 4.13 5.51 -2.96
N GLU A 150 3.83 4.65 -3.94
CA GLU A 150 3.12 5.05 -5.16
C GLU A 150 1.77 5.68 -4.83
N VAL A 151 0.96 5.01 -3.99
CA VAL A 151 -0.35 5.52 -3.56
C VAL A 151 -0.20 6.79 -2.73
N GLN A 152 0.80 6.86 -1.83
CA GLN A 152 1.05 8.07 -1.04
C GLN A 152 1.39 9.27 -1.91
N THR A 153 2.19 9.08 -2.97
CA THR A 153 2.51 10.14 -3.94
C THR A 153 1.23 10.63 -4.62
N GLN A 154 0.39 9.71 -5.13
CA GLN A 154 -0.86 10.06 -5.82
C GLN A 154 -1.86 10.76 -4.88
N ILE A 155 -1.98 10.32 -3.63
CA ILE A 155 -2.80 11.01 -2.62
C ILE A 155 -2.23 12.39 -2.27
N GLY A 156 -0.92 12.54 -2.24
CA GLY A 156 -0.25 13.83 -2.04
C GLY A 156 -0.51 14.82 -3.18
N GLU A 157 -0.46 14.37 -4.43
CA GLU A 157 -0.83 15.16 -5.61
C GLU A 157 -2.30 15.56 -5.56
N MET A 158 -3.18 14.61 -5.26
CA MET A 158 -4.62 14.85 -5.13
C MET A 158 -4.95 15.85 -4.01
N LEU A 159 -4.22 15.84 -2.90
CA LEU A 159 -4.36 16.84 -1.85
C LEU A 159 -4.06 18.25 -2.37
N GLY A 160 -2.99 18.41 -3.16
CA GLY A 160 -2.64 19.68 -3.77
C GLY A 160 -3.71 20.17 -4.75
N GLU A 161 -4.20 19.29 -5.61
CA GLU A 161 -5.27 19.60 -6.56
C GLU A 161 -6.58 19.97 -5.86
N ILE A 162 -7.00 19.22 -4.83
CA ILE A 162 -8.22 19.54 -4.06
C ILE A 162 -8.05 20.86 -3.31
N ASN A 163 -6.85 21.18 -2.82
CA ASN A 163 -6.60 22.45 -2.16
C ASN A 163 -6.75 23.63 -3.13
N GLU A 164 -6.19 23.52 -4.33
CA GLU A 164 -6.38 24.52 -5.39
C GLU A 164 -7.87 24.66 -5.78
N LEU A 165 -8.57 23.54 -5.98
CA LEU A 165 -9.99 23.56 -6.31
C LEU A 165 -10.83 24.17 -5.18
N SER A 166 -10.52 23.85 -3.92
CA SER A 166 -11.19 24.40 -2.74
C SER A 166 -11.03 25.92 -2.66
N ASP A 167 -9.82 26.43 -2.87
CA ASP A 167 -9.56 27.88 -2.90
C ASP A 167 -10.33 28.56 -4.03
N ARG A 168 -10.42 27.91 -5.20
CA ARG A 168 -11.21 28.44 -6.33
C ARG A 168 -12.70 28.43 -6.05
N VAL A 169 -13.24 27.40 -5.40
CA VAL A 169 -14.66 27.36 -4.98
C VAL A 169 -14.98 28.50 -4.03
N ALA A 170 -14.11 28.76 -3.04
CA ALA A 170 -14.31 29.81 -2.05
C ALA A 170 -14.29 31.23 -2.67
N ASN A 171 -13.57 31.41 -3.77
CA ASN A 171 -13.40 32.70 -4.46
C ASN A 171 -14.27 32.84 -5.73
N ALA A 172 -15.03 31.82 -6.09
CA ALA A 172 -15.85 31.82 -7.29
C ALA A 172 -16.92 32.92 -7.24
N LYS A 173 -17.05 33.68 -8.34
CA LYS A 173 -17.99 34.80 -8.44
C LYS A 173 -19.33 34.39 -9.02
N ASP A 174 -19.34 33.31 -9.80
CA ASP A 174 -20.54 32.76 -10.40
C ASP A 174 -20.80 31.32 -9.93
N MET A 175 -22.09 30.98 -9.85
CA MET A 175 -22.54 29.68 -9.34
C MET A 175 -22.14 28.52 -10.25
N LYS A 176 -22.03 28.77 -11.57
CA LYS A 176 -21.72 27.73 -12.55
C LYS A 176 -20.26 27.31 -12.42
N GLU A 177 -19.34 28.27 -12.28
CA GLU A 177 -17.94 28.02 -11.97
C GLU A 177 -17.80 27.24 -10.66
N ALA A 178 -18.46 27.69 -9.60
CA ALA A 178 -18.42 27.01 -8.31
C ALA A 178 -18.98 25.56 -8.37
N GLN A 179 -20.03 25.33 -9.16
CA GLN A 179 -20.58 23.98 -9.40
C GLN A 179 -19.60 23.09 -10.18
N ASP A 180 -18.99 23.62 -11.25
CA ASP A 180 -18.05 22.86 -12.08
C ASP A 180 -16.80 22.47 -11.27
N LEU A 181 -16.36 23.35 -10.36
CA LEU A 181 -15.29 23.06 -9.41
C LEU A 181 -15.71 22.01 -8.37
N ALA A 182 -16.93 22.08 -7.82
CA ALA A 182 -17.45 21.08 -6.89
C ALA A 182 -17.55 19.69 -7.55
N ASN A 183 -18.01 19.62 -8.81
CA ASN A 183 -18.04 18.39 -9.60
C ASN A 183 -16.63 17.80 -9.77
N SER A 184 -15.63 18.66 -9.99
CA SER A 184 -14.22 18.25 -10.11
C SER A 184 -13.70 17.65 -8.79
N ILE A 185 -14.01 18.27 -7.65
CA ILE A 185 -13.68 17.74 -6.32
C ILE A 185 -14.36 16.38 -6.09
N GLN A 186 -15.62 16.22 -6.50
CA GLN A 186 -16.35 14.97 -6.35
C GLN A 186 -15.74 13.83 -7.18
N LEU A 187 -15.24 14.11 -8.40
CA LEU A 187 -14.50 13.13 -9.19
C LEU A 187 -13.19 12.72 -8.49
N LYS A 188 -12.44 13.67 -7.92
CA LYS A 188 -11.21 13.38 -7.16
C LYS A 188 -11.51 12.53 -5.92
N SER A 189 -12.63 12.76 -5.26
CA SER A 189 -13.14 11.92 -4.17
C SER A 189 -13.35 10.45 -4.58
N VAL A 190 -13.96 10.20 -5.74
CA VAL A 190 -14.14 8.83 -6.26
C VAL A 190 -12.79 8.19 -6.57
N MET A 191 -11.86 8.96 -7.14
CA MET A 191 -10.48 8.51 -7.37
C MET A 191 -9.78 8.18 -6.06
N LEU A 192 -9.91 9.02 -5.02
CA LEU A 192 -9.35 8.77 -3.69
C LEU A 192 -9.83 7.44 -3.13
N ASN A 193 -11.16 7.23 -3.12
CA ASN A 193 -11.77 6.00 -2.61
C ASN A 193 -11.28 4.76 -3.39
N THR A 194 -11.07 4.91 -4.70
CA THR A 194 -10.54 3.83 -5.53
C THR A 194 -9.09 3.50 -5.14
N LEU A 195 -8.24 4.51 -5.02
CA LEU A 195 -6.84 4.35 -4.62
C LEU A 195 -6.69 3.74 -3.22
N THR A 196 -7.46 4.24 -2.25
CA THR A 196 -7.42 3.74 -0.87
C THR A 196 -7.92 2.31 -0.78
N THR A 197 -9.04 1.99 -1.45
CA THR A 197 -9.57 0.61 -1.51
C THR A 197 -8.57 -0.33 -2.16
N GLN A 198 -7.95 0.08 -3.27
CA GLN A 198 -6.94 -0.73 -3.96
C GLN A 198 -5.71 -0.97 -3.08
N TRP A 199 -5.24 0.06 -2.39
CA TRP A 199 -4.15 -0.05 -1.43
C TRP A 199 -4.48 -1.01 -0.29
N GLU A 200 -5.64 -0.86 0.35
CA GLU A 200 -6.08 -1.76 1.42
C GLU A 200 -6.14 -3.22 0.97
N MET A 201 -6.65 -3.48 -0.23
CA MET A 201 -6.69 -4.82 -0.80
C MET A 201 -5.28 -5.37 -1.01
N ASN A 202 -4.34 -4.55 -1.51
CA ASN A 202 -2.94 -4.95 -1.70
C ASN A 202 -2.26 -5.27 -0.36
N VAL A 203 -2.48 -4.44 0.67
CA VAL A 203 -1.99 -4.69 2.04
C VAL A 203 -2.54 -6.00 2.59
N LYS A 204 -3.86 -6.20 2.57
CA LYS A 204 -4.51 -7.44 3.02
C LYS A 204 -3.98 -8.67 2.28
N ALA A 205 -3.80 -8.57 0.97
CA ALA A 205 -3.22 -9.64 0.16
C ALA A 205 -1.77 -9.91 0.55
N ALA A 206 -0.99 -8.87 0.81
CA ALA A 206 0.40 -9.01 1.21
C ALA A 206 0.55 -9.64 2.60
N GLU A 207 -0.22 -9.21 3.59
CA GLU A 207 -0.26 -9.82 4.93
C GLU A 207 -0.64 -11.31 4.87
N LYS A 208 -1.62 -11.66 4.03
CA LYS A 208 -2.01 -13.05 3.80
C LYS A 208 -0.84 -13.85 3.19
N ARG A 209 -0.11 -13.28 2.23
CA ARG A 209 1.09 -13.89 1.66
C ARG A 209 2.19 -14.08 2.70
N GLU A 210 2.45 -13.08 3.55
CA GLU A 210 3.43 -13.20 4.64
C GLU A 210 3.11 -14.36 5.57
N LYS A 211 1.84 -14.53 5.97
CA LYS A 211 1.42 -15.65 6.82
C LYS A 211 1.68 -16.99 6.14
N MET A 212 1.32 -17.13 4.88
CA MET A 212 1.52 -18.38 4.12
C MET A 212 3.00 -18.70 3.93
N LEU A 213 3.82 -17.72 3.57
CA LEU A 213 5.27 -17.91 3.43
C LEU A 213 5.93 -18.26 4.77
N ALA A 214 5.49 -17.64 5.87
CA ALA A 214 5.97 -17.97 7.21
C ALA A 214 5.57 -19.38 7.67
N ASP A 215 4.37 -19.85 7.32
CA ASP A 215 3.94 -21.25 7.55
C ASP A 215 4.79 -22.22 6.72
N GLU A 216 5.03 -21.92 5.43
CA GLU A 216 5.85 -22.75 4.55
C GLU A 216 7.30 -22.83 5.05
N ARG A 217 7.89 -21.71 5.45
CA ARG A 217 9.23 -21.67 6.06
C ARG A 217 9.30 -22.59 7.28
N ARG A 218 8.30 -22.51 8.19
CA ARG A 218 8.25 -23.38 9.38
C ARG A 218 8.15 -24.85 9.02
N LYS A 219 7.35 -25.21 8.02
CA LYS A 219 7.26 -26.60 7.52
C LYS A 219 8.60 -27.11 6.99
N LYS A 220 9.28 -26.32 6.14
CA LYS A 220 10.58 -26.68 5.57
C LYS A 220 11.68 -26.77 6.64
N TRP A 221 11.67 -25.85 7.61
CA TRP A 221 12.56 -25.91 8.77
C TRP A 221 12.38 -27.21 9.56
N ASN A 222 11.15 -27.58 9.89
CA ASN A 222 10.88 -28.81 10.63
C ASN A 222 11.30 -30.06 9.85
N GLN A 223 11.07 -30.09 8.54
CA GLN A 223 11.54 -31.18 7.68
C GLN A 223 13.07 -31.28 7.65
N GLN A 224 13.78 -30.15 7.60
CA GLN A 224 15.24 -30.13 7.65
C GLN A 224 15.76 -30.69 8.98
N GLN A 225 15.11 -30.39 10.11
CA GLN A 225 15.48 -30.94 11.41
C GLN A 225 15.23 -32.45 11.51
N LEU A 226 14.11 -32.94 10.95
CA LEU A 226 13.81 -34.38 10.91
C LEU A 226 14.80 -35.17 10.05
N ASN A 227 15.31 -34.56 8.98
CA ASN A 227 16.24 -35.20 8.05
C ASN A 227 17.71 -34.89 8.37
N ALA A 228 17.99 -34.21 9.48
CA ALA A 228 19.36 -33.90 9.89
C ALA A 228 20.07 -35.20 10.32
N PRO A 229 21.32 -35.44 9.86
CA PRO A 229 22.06 -36.64 10.26
C PRO A 229 22.25 -36.66 11.78
N GLU A 230 22.04 -37.81 12.41
CA GLU A 230 22.31 -37.99 13.84
C GLU A 230 23.79 -37.70 14.12
N ILE A 231 24.03 -36.80 15.07
CA ILE A 231 25.39 -36.52 15.55
C ILE A 231 25.81 -37.73 16.37
N MET A 232 26.53 -38.65 15.74
CA MET A 232 27.26 -39.72 16.44
C MET A 232 28.38 -39.07 17.24
N PHE A 233 28.16 -38.87 18.54
CA PHE A 233 29.22 -38.48 19.46
C PHE A 233 30.12 -39.70 19.70
N ASN A 234 31.33 -39.68 19.13
CA ASN A 234 32.41 -40.63 19.45
C ASN A 234 33.09 -40.28 20.78
#